data_AF-A0A919SI24-F1
#
_entry.id   AF-A0A919SI24-F1
#
_cell.length_a   1.000
_cell.length_b   1.000
_cell.length_c   1.000
_cell.angle_alpha   90.00
_cell.angle_beta   90.00
_cell.angle_gamma   90.00
#
_symmetry.space_group_name_H-M   'P 1'
#
loop_
_entity.id
_entity.type
_entity.pdbx_description
1 polymer ?
#
loop_
_entity_poly.entity_id
_entity_poly.type
_entity_poly.pdbx_seq_one_letter_code
_entity_poly.pdbx_strand_id
1 'polypeptide(L)'
;MSGNVPPLPFAGELFLHLAAEGRLVLDAVRADAAIAGLECTLAQIRARLRVIRIWQQLPAQRVDELPDELVQDVVDAVFVDQLAPGQLERAAIELPIYIEALRRASSPRD
;
A
#
# COMPACT_ATOMS: atom_id res chain seq x y z
N MET A 1 2.15 -9.12 -29.45
CA MET A 1 1.62 -7.81 -29.00
C MET A 1 1.26 -7.92 -27.53
N SER A 2 2.19 -7.60 -26.63
CA SER A 2 1.89 -7.53 -25.20
C SER A 2 1.19 -6.19 -24.95
N GLY A 3 -0.13 -6.24 -24.72
CA GLY A 3 -0.90 -5.06 -24.36
C GLY A 3 -0.34 -4.50 -23.06
N ASN A 4 0.16 -3.28 -23.11
CA ASN A 4 0.49 -2.49 -21.94
C ASN A 4 -0.84 -2.12 -21.27
N VAL A 5 -1.40 -3.04 -20.50
CA VAL A 5 -2.60 -2.78 -19.70
C VAL A 5 -2.14 -1.83 -18.61
N PRO A 6 -2.60 -0.56 -18.58
CA PRO A 6 -2.28 0.33 -17.48
C PRO A 6 -2.72 -0.35 -16.18
N PRO A 7 -1.94 -0.24 -15.09
CA PRO A 7 -2.32 -0.84 -13.82
C PRO A 7 -3.75 -0.42 -13.49
N LEU A 8 -4.59 -1.40 -13.16
CA LEU A 8 -5.98 -1.14 -12.78
C LEU A 8 -5.97 -0.07 -11.67
N PRO A 9 -6.79 0.98 -11.79
CA PRO A 9 -6.89 1.98 -10.74
C PRO A 9 -7.31 1.32 -9.44
N PHE A 10 -6.84 1.87 -8.33
CA PHE A 10 -7.38 1.50 -7.03
C PHE A 10 -8.89 1.75 -6.99
N ALA A 11 -9.59 0.89 -6.26
CA ALA A 11 -11.04 0.79 -6.21
C ALA A 11 -11.53 0.68 -4.76
N GLY A 12 -10.79 1.23 -3.79
CA GLY A 12 -11.15 1.15 -2.37
C GLY A 12 -12.56 1.68 -2.12
N GLU A 13 -12.90 2.82 -2.72
CA GLU A 13 -14.24 3.41 -2.61
C GLU A 13 -15.34 2.48 -3.12
N LEU A 14 -15.13 1.80 -4.24
CA LEU A 14 -16.10 0.82 -4.75
C LEU A 14 -16.31 -0.32 -3.75
N PHE A 15 -15.24 -0.86 -3.18
CA PHE A 15 -15.32 -1.91 -2.18
C PHE A 15 -16.07 -1.43 -0.93
N LEU A 16 -15.80 -0.21 -0.48
CA LEU A 16 -16.45 0.39 0.67
C LEU A 16 -17.96 0.57 0.44
N HIS A 17 -18.36 1.05 -0.75
CA HIS A 17 -19.76 1.18 -1.14
C HIS A 17 -20.45 -0.18 -1.20
N LEU A 18 -19.84 -1.18 -1.82
CA LEU A 18 -20.40 -2.54 -1.89
C LEU A 18 -20.54 -3.16 -0.49
N ALA A 19 -19.60 -2.93 0.42
CA ALA A 19 -19.70 -3.39 1.80
C ALA A 19 -20.83 -2.67 2.56
N ALA A 20 -20.98 -1.36 2.38
CA ALA A 20 -22.08 -0.58 2.97
C ALA A 20 -23.46 -1.06 2.47
N GLU A 21 -23.58 -1.34 1.17
CA GLU A 21 -24.78 -1.93 0.55
C GLU A 21 -24.97 -3.41 0.94
N GLY A 22 -23.95 -4.08 1.49
CA GLY A 22 -23.94 -5.51 1.83
C GLY A 22 -23.95 -6.43 0.62
N ARG A 23 -23.44 -5.90 -0.50
CA ARG A 23 -23.19 -6.64 -1.73
C ARG A 23 -21.78 -7.23 -1.77
N LEU A 24 -20.89 -6.76 -0.89
CA LEU A 24 -19.65 -7.43 -0.56
C LEU A 24 -19.86 -8.17 0.77
N VAL A 25 -19.82 -9.50 0.73
CA VAL A 25 -19.93 -10.38 1.90
C VAL A 25 -18.74 -11.32 1.90
N LEU A 26 -18.05 -11.38 3.03
CA LEU A 26 -16.85 -12.19 3.21
C LEU A 26 -17.00 -13.07 4.45
N ASP A 27 -16.49 -14.28 4.33
CA ASP A 27 -16.23 -15.13 5.48
C ASP A 27 -15.24 -14.43 6.42
N ALA A 28 -15.52 -14.43 7.73
CA ALA A 28 -14.76 -13.70 8.73
C ALA A 28 -13.28 -14.12 8.75
N VAL A 29 -12.99 -15.43 8.65
CA VAL A 29 -11.61 -15.94 8.67
C VAL A 29 -10.83 -15.45 7.44
N ARG A 30 -11.47 -15.45 6.27
CA ARG A 30 -10.86 -14.91 5.04
C ARG A 30 -10.66 -13.40 5.11
N ALA A 31 -11.61 -12.67 5.69
CA ALA A 31 -11.50 -11.23 5.87
C ALA A 31 -10.34 -10.87 6.81
N ASP A 32 -10.22 -11.55 7.95
CA ASP A 32 -9.14 -11.33 8.92
C ASP A 32 -7.75 -11.56 8.30
N ALA A 33 -7.59 -12.66 7.57
CA ALA A 33 -6.33 -12.95 6.89
C ALA A 33 -5.96 -11.89 5.84
N ALA A 34 -6.95 -11.43 5.06
CA ALA A 34 -6.75 -10.39 4.07
C ALA A 34 -6.42 -9.04 4.73
N ILE A 35 -7.14 -8.66 5.79
CA ILE A 35 -6.91 -7.44 6.56
C ILE A 35 -5.49 -7.44 7.14
N ALA A 36 -5.06 -8.54 7.76
CA ALA A 36 -3.70 -8.65 8.31
C ALA A 36 -2.61 -8.48 7.23
N GLY A 37 -2.83 -9.05 6.03
CA GLY A 37 -1.95 -8.86 4.89
C GLY A 37 -1.88 -7.40 4.41
N LEU A 38 -3.03 -6.72 4.34
CA LEU A 38 -3.11 -5.30 3.96
C LEU A 38 -2.47 -4.38 5.01
N GLU A 39 -2.66 -4.67 6.30
CA GLU A 39 -2.04 -3.92 7.40
C GLU A 39 -0.52 -4.07 7.40
N CYS A 40 -0.02 -5.28 7.20
CA CYS A 40 1.42 -5.54 7.05
C CYS A 40 1.99 -4.78 5.84
N THR A 41 1.32 -4.85 4.70
CA THR A 41 1.72 -4.14 3.47
C THR A 41 1.72 -2.63 3.69
N LEU A 42 0.69 -2.08 4.34
CA LEU A 42 0.60 -0.66 4.66
C LEU A 42 1.74 -0.21 5.58
N ALA A 43 2.12 -1.03 6.57
CA ALA A 43 3.25 -0.73 7.44
C ALA A 43 4.57 -0.66 6.64
N GLN A 44 4.81 -1.60 5.72
CA GLN A 44 5.98 -1.60 4.85
C GLN A 44 6.01 -0.39 3.91
N ILE A 45 4.88 -0.04 3.30
CA ILE A 45 4.77 1.15 2.44
C ILE A 45 5.08 2.42 3.23
N ARG A 46 4.53 2.56 4.43
CA ARG A 46 4.79 3.72 5.30
C ARG A 46 6.26 3.82 5.71
N ALA A 47 6.92 2.68 5.96
CA ALA A 47 8.35 2.65 6.24
C ALA A 47 9.16 3.15 5.03
N ARG A 48 8.88 2.65 3.82
CA ARG A 48 9.55 3.09 2.59
C ARG A 48 9.32 4.57 2.28
N LEU A 49 8.09 5.06 2.40
CA LEU A 49 7.77 6.49 2.23
C LEU A 49 8.54 7.38 3.20
N ARG A 50 8.77 6.91 4.45
CA ARG A 50 9.60 7.63 5.42
C ARG A 50 11.04 7.72 4.94
N VAL A 51 11.61 6.63 4.44
CA VAL A 51 12.97 6.59 3.90
C VAL A 51 13.11 7.56 2.71
N ILE A 52 12.18 7.50 1.75
CA ILE A 52 12.16 8.39 0.58
C ILE A 52 12.10 9.86 1.01
N ARG A 53 11.23 10.21 1.96
CA ARG A 53 11.12 11.59 2.44
C ARG A 53 12.39 12.09 3.10
N ILE A 54 13.05 11.27 3.92
CA ILE A 54 14.33 11.62 4.55
C ILE A 54 15.38 11.85 3.47
N TRP A 55 15.48 10.94 2.51
CA TRP A 55 16.41 11.02 1.38
C TRP A 55 16.22 12.31 0.57
N GLN A 56 14.97 12.66 0.23
CA GLN A 56 14.64 13.88 -0.52
C GLN A 56 14.95 15.18 0.24
N GLN A 57 14.99 15.15 1.57
CA GLN A 57 15.26 16.34 2.40
C GLN A 57 16.76 16.58 2.64
N LEU A 58 17.63 15.63 2.26
CA LEU A 58 19.06 15.71 2.50
C LEU A 58 19.78 16.21 1.22
N PRO A 59 20.40 17.40 1.24
CA PRO A 59 20.88 18.05 0.01
C PRO A 59 22.02 17.35 -0.74
N ALA A 60 22.64 16.31 -0.19
CA ALA A 60 23.91 15.79 -0.71
C ALA A 60 24.24 14.33 -0.32
N GLN A 61 23.28 13.48 0.06
CA GLN A 61 23.63 12.09 0.36
C GLN A 61 23.85 11.31 -0.93
N ARG A 62 25.06 10.79 -1.08
CA ARG A 62 25.33 9.72 -2.05
C ARG A 62 25.12 8.38 -1.35
N VAL A 63 24.68 7.37 -2.11
CA VAL A 63 24.34 6.05 -1.54
C VAL A 63 25.56 5.39 -0.87
N ASP A 64 26.76 5.68 -1.37
CA ASP A 64 28.06 5.24 -0.83
C ASP A 64 28.45 5.87 0.53
N GLU A 65 27.69 6.86 1.01
CA GLU A 65 27.91 7.51 2.31
C GLU A 65 26.98 6.96 3.42
N LEU A 66 26.07 6.05 3.06
CA LEU A 66 25.17 5.41 4.02
C LEU A 66 25.85 4.21 4.72
N PRO A 67 25.50 3.92 5.99
CA PRO A 67 25.83 2.64 6.61
C PRO A 67 25.33 1.47 5.75
N ASP A 68 26.14 0.42 5.58
CA ASP A 68 25.82 -0.74 4.73
C ASP A 68 24.44 -1.34 5.04
N GLU A 69 24.05 -1.34 6.32
CA GLU A 69 22.76 -1.83 6.81
C GLU A 69 21.55 -1.05 6.25
N LEU A 70 21.75 0.22 5.86
CA LEU A 70 20.70 1.11 5.35
C LEU A 70 20.74 1.27 3.83
N VAL A 71 21.85 0.93 3.18
CA VAL A 71 22.02 1.06 1.73
C VAL A 71 20.92 0.34 0.98
N GLN A 72 20.65 -0.92 1.33
CA GLN A 72 19.66 -1.73 0.61
C GLN A 72 18.24 -1.17 0.76
N ASP A 73 17.86 -0.75 1.96
CA ASP A 73 16.53 -0.19 2.23
C ASP A 73 16.29 1.12 1.48
N VAL A 74 17.32 1.97 1.40
CA VAL A 74 17.26 3.23 0.63
C VAL A 74 17.19 2.94 -0.86
N VAL A 75 18.04 2.04 -1.37
CA VAL A 75 18.04 1.67 -2.79
C VAL A 75 16.68 1.09 -3.18
N ASP A 76 16.15 0.13 -2.42
CA ASP A 76 14.86 -0.49 -2.73
C ASP A 76 13.72 0.54 -2.70
N ALA A 77 13.69 1.42 -1.70
CA ALA A 77 12.65 2.43 -1.58
C ALA A 77 12.72 3.47 -2.72
N VAL A 78 13.90 4.02 -3.00
CA VAL A 78 14.11 5.03 -4.05
C VAL A 78 13.90 4.43 -5.44
N PHE A 79 14.37 3.20 -5.67
CA PHE A 79 14.20 2.52 -6.96
C PHE A 79 12.74 2.21 -7.25
N VAL A 80 11.99 1.71 -6.26
CA VAL A 80 10.53 1.48 -6.41
C VAL A 80 9.80 2.78 -6.74
N ASP A 81 10.13 3.89 -6.08
CA ASP A 81 9.55 5.19 -6.39
C ASP A 81 9.90 5.67 -7.80
N GLN A 82 11.13 5.45 -8.27
CA GLN A 82 11.50 5.80 -9.66
C GLN A 82 10.79 4.95 -10.71
N LEU A 83 10.54 3.66 -10.44
CA LEU A 83 9.82 2.77 -11.34
C LEU A 83 8.32 3.09 -11.42
N ALA A 84 7.73 3.51 -10.30
CA ALA A 84 6.31 3.83 -10.21
C ALA A 84 6.08 5.08 -9.34
N PRO A 85 6.40 6.29 -9.86
CA PRO A 85 6.34 7.52 -9.09
C PRO A 85 4.96 7.76 -8.50
N GLY A 86 4.90 8.06 -7.19
CA GLY A 86 3.65 8.36 -6.50
C GLY A 86 2.78 7.13 -6.18
N GLN A 87 3.16 5.93 -6.61
CA GLN A 87 2.34 4.73 -6.42
C GLN A 87 2.31 4.30 -4.95
N LEU A 88 3.41 4.47 -4.21
CA LEU A 88 3.48 4.18 -2.79
C LEU A 88 2.56 5.11 -1.97
N GLU A 89 2.51 6.40 -2.31
CA GLU A 89 1.62 7.39 -1.69
C GLU A 89 0.16 7.04 -1.96
N ARG A 90 -0.17 6.72 -3.22
CA ARG A 90 -1.53 6.31 -3.60
C ARG A 90 -1.95 5.03 -2.86
N ALA A 91 -1.07 4.03 -2.78
CA ALA A 91 -1.33 2.82 -2.02
C ALA A 91 -1.52 3.12 -0.52
N ALA A 92 -0.72 4.00 0.06
CA ALA A 92 -0.85 4.38 1.48
C ALA A 92 -2.19 5.04 1.81
N ILE A 93 -2.81 5.72 0.83
CA ILE A 93 -4.16 6.30 0.92
C ILE A 93 -5.23 5.22 0.74
N GLU A 94 -5.04 4.30 -0.19
CA GLU A 94 -6.07 3.33 -0.62
C GLU A 94 -6.18 2.10 0.30
N LEU A 95 -5.06 1.54 0.79
CA LEU A 95 -5.10 0.33 1.62
C LEU A 95 -6.00 0.48 2.88
N PRO A 96 -6.01 1.61 3.61
CA PRO A 96 -6.97 1.84 4.70
C PRO A 96 -8.44 1.70 4.28
N ILE A 97 -8.78 2.12 3.05
CA ILE A 97 -10.16 2.06 2.53
C ILE A 97 -10.55 0.59 2.29
N TYR A 98 -9.65 -0.19 1.70
CA TYR A 98 -9.84 -1.64 1.56
C TYR A 98 -10.00 -2.33 2.91
N ILE A 99 -9.14 -2.04 3.89
CA ILE A 99 -9.23 -2.63 5.23
C ILE A 99 -10.61 -2.36 5.84
N GLU A 100 -11.09 -1.13 5.77
CA GLU A 100 -12.42 -0.76 6.29
C GLU A 100 -13.55 -1.48 5.54
N ALA A 101 -13.47 -1.58 4.22
CA ALA A 101 -14.46 -2.30 3.42
C ALA A 101 -14.54 -3.78 3.83
N LEU A 102 -13.40 -4.44 4.05
CA LEU A 102 -13.35 -5.85 4.47
C LEU A 102 -13.89 -6.06 5.90
N ARG A 103 -13.62 -5.12 6.82
CA ARG A 103 -14.18 -5.14 8.19
C ARG A 103 -15.71 -5.04 8.17
N ARG A 104 -16.26 -4.19 7.30
CA ARG A 104 -17.71 -4.06 7.12
C ARG A 104 -18.34 -5.28 6.47
N ALA A 105 -17.66 -5.86 5.49
CA ALA A 105 -18.14 -7.02 4.74
C ALA A 105 -18.11 -8.34 5.54
N SER A 106 -17.39 -8.39 6.66
CA SER A 106 -17.26 -9.56 7.54
C SER A 106 -18.02 -9.46 8.85
N SER A 107 -18.50 -8.26 9.21
CA SER A 107 -19.38 -8.07 10.36
C SER A 107 -20.76 -8.68 10.06
N PRO A 108 -21.33 -9.51 10.95
CA PRO A 108 -22.70 -9.96 10.79
C PRO A 108 -23.64 -8.75 10.76
N ARG A 109 -24.59 -8.74 9.82
CA ARG A 109 -25.67 -7.75 9.82
C ARG A 109 -26.71 -8.17 10.85
N ASP A 110 -27.02 -7.26 11.78
CA ASP A 110 -28.23 -7.32 12.61
C ASP A 110 -29.50 -7.18 11.76
#